data_AF-A0AAN0YKN9-F1
#
_entry.id   AF-A0AAN0YKN9-F1
#
_cell.length_a   1.000
_cell.length_b   1.000
_cell.length_c   1.000
_cell.angle_alpha   90.00
_cell.angle_beta   90.00
_cell.angle_gamma   90.00
#
_symmetry.space_group_name_H-M   'P 1'
#
loop_
_entity.id
_entity.type
_entity.pdbx_description
1 polymer ?
#
loop_
_entity_poly.entity_id
_entity_poly.type
_entity_poly.pdbx_seq_one_letter_code
_entity_poly.pdbx_strand_id
1 'polypeptide(L)'
;MKNKIEQIKHVSNSNNQIEKIKDYCRGINLCYEGFPEARSVKELQDNILSLFKQGRGEVTLSTIHKAKGIESNRVFLLLSDQMPFSWENMRDWEKEQELNLTYVALTRAKKVLFLVNTPKNLLESLH
;
A
#
# COMPACT_ATOMS: atom_id res chain seq x y z
N MET A 1 22.27 32.87 -11.19
CA MET A 1 22.03 31.70 -10.31
C MET A 1 20.56 31.48 -9.94
N LYS A 2 19.71 32.52 -9.77
CA LYS A 2 18.27 32.34 -9.47
C LYS A 2 17.45 31.64 -10.58
N ASN A 3 17.76 31.86 -11.86
CA ASN A 3 17.05 31.22 -12.99
C ASN A 3 17.24 29.69 -13.12
N LYS A 4 18.33 29.12 -12.58
CA LYS A 4 18.58 27.67 -12.71
C LYS A 4 17.80 26.87 -11.66
N ILE A 5 17.48 27.48 -10.52
CA ILE A 5 16.66 26.89 -9.45
C ILE A 5 15.19 26.81 -9.87
N GLU A 6 14.67 27.77 -10.64
CA GLU A 6 13.31 27.71 -11.21
C GLU A 6 13.18 26.65 -12.32
N GLN A 7 14.21 26.44 -13.14
CA GLN A 7 14.23 25.34 -14.12
C GLN A 7 14.27 23.95 -13.46
N ILE A 8 14.93 23.80 -12.31
CA ILE A 8 15.00 22.52 -11.59
C ILE A 8 13.64 22.13 -10.97
N LYS A 9 12.79 23.09 -10.59
CA LYS A 9 11.43 22.81 -10.10
C LYS A 9 10.52 22.17 -11.17
N HIS A 10 10.79 22.42 -12.45
CA HIS A 10 10.05 21.80 -13.55
C HIS A 10 10.46 20.32 -13.78
N VAL A 11 11.72 19.97 -13.51
CA VAL A 11 12.26 18.59 -13.67
C VAL A 11 11.72 17.64 -12.61
N SER A 12 11.54 18.10 -11.36
CA SER A 12 10.94 17.29 -10.29
C SER A 12 9.48 16.90 -10.58
N ASN A 13 8.74 17.71 -11.35
CA ASN A 13 7.39 17.36 -11.79
C ASN A 13 7.41 16.27 -12.87
N SER A 14 8.41 16.30 -13.77
CA SER A 14 8.60 15.27 -14.81
C SER A 14 8.95 13.90 -14.22
N ASN A 15 9.78 13.84 -13.17
CA ASN A 15 10.13 12.57 -12.53
C ASN A 15 8.93 11.90 -11.87
N ASN A 16 8.08 12.66 -11.17
CA ASN A 16 6.84 12.11 -10.60
C ASN A 16 5.88 11.62 -11.69
N GLN A 17 5.83 12.28 -12.84
CA GLN A 17 5.04 11.81 -13.98
C GLN A 17 5.60 10.52 -14.58
N ILE A 18 6.93 10.42 -14.69
CA ILE A 18 7.61 9.20 -15.15
C ILE A 18 7.33 8.02 -14.22
N GLU A 19 7.49 8.20 -12.91
CA GLU A 19 7.22 7.12 -11.94
C GLU A 19 5.75 6.68 -11.96
N LYS A 20 4.81 7.63 -12.08
CA LYS A 20 3.39 7.28 -12.27
C LYS A 20 3.16 6.42 -13.50
N ILE A 21 3.75 6.78 -14.64
CA ILE A 21 3.62 6.00 -15.88
C ILE A 21 4.23 4.61 -15.71
N LYS A 22 5.41 4.51 -15.09
CA LYS A 22 6.04 3.22 -14.79
C LYS A 22 5.14 2.34 -13.92
N ASP A 23 4.53 2.91 -12.88
CA ASP A 23 3.58 2.20 -12.03
C ASP A 23 2.36 1.70 -12.80
N TYR A 24 1.79 2.52 -13.71
CA TYR A 24 0.71 2.09 -14.59
C TYR A 24 1.14 0.93 -15.50
N CYS A 25 2.29 1.04 -16.16
CA CYS A 25 2.81 -0.03 -17.01
C CYS A 25 3.05 -1.32 -16.23
N ARG A 26 3.61 -1.22 -15.02
CA ARG A 26 3.84 -2.36 -14.13
C ARG A 26 2.52 -3.00 -13.72
N GLY A 27 1.53 -2.22 -13.35
CA GLY A 27 0.19 -2.71 -12.99
C GLY A 27 -0.47 -3.46 -14.14
N ILE A 28 -0.41 -2.93 -15.37
CA ILE A 28 -0.94 -3.59 -16.56
C ILE A 28 -0.18 -4.89 -16.85
N ASN A 29 1.15 -4.90 -16.75
CA ASN A 29 1.95 -6.10 -16.98
C ASN A 29 1.62 -7.21 -15.97
N LEU A 30 1.44 -6.87 -14.69
CA LEU A 30 1.00 -7.81 -13.66
C LEU A 30 -0.40 -8.37 -13.95
N CYS A 31 -1.32 -7.54 -14.45
CA CYS A 31 -2.64 -8.02 -14.86
C CYS A 31 -2.54 -8.97 -16.07
N TYR A 32 -1.68 -8.66 -17.04
CA TYR A 32 -1.43 -9.51 -18.19
C TYR A 32 -0.89 -10.90 -17.77
N GLU A 33 0.12 -10.92 -16.89
CA GLU A 33 0.65 -12.16 -16.32
C GLU A 33 -0.38 -12.92 -15.47
N GLY A 34 -1.23 -12.19 -14.74
CA GLY A 34 -2.28 -12.76 -13.87
C GLY A 34 -3.51 -13.29 -14.62
N PHE A 35 -3.69 -12.92 -15.89
CA PHE A 35 -4.79 -13.37 -16.74
C PHE A 35 -4.26 -14.08 -18.00
N PRO A 36 -3.61 -15.25 -17.86
CA PRO A 36 -2.97 -15.95 -18.98
C PRO A 36 -3.95 -16.36 -20.09
N GLU A 37 -5.24 -16.45 -19.77
CA GLU A 37 -6.30 -16.83 -20.72
C GLU A 37 -6.80 -15.68 -21.59
N ALA A 38 -6.41 -14.43 -21.30
CA ALA A 38 -6.84 -13.28 -22.10
C ALA A 38 -6.13 -13.27 -23.47
N ARG A 39 -6.89 -13.43 -24.55
CA ARG A 39 -6.37 -13.54 -25.93
C ARG A 39 -6.53 -12.26 -26.73
N SER A 40 -7.19 -11.26 -26.17
CA SER A 40 -7.35 -9.94 -26.78
C SER A 40 -7.24 -8.82 -25.76
N VAL A 41 -6.92 -7.61 -26.24
CA VAL A 41 -6.88 -6.40 -25.40
C VAL A 41 -8.25 -6.16 -24.73
N LYS A 42 -9.34 -6.46 -25.43
CA LYS A 42 -10.70 -6.31 -24.90
C LYS A 42 -10.97 -7.27 -23.75
N GLU A 43 -10.59 -8.54 -23.89
CA GLU A 43 -10.73 -9.53 -22.82
C GLU A 43 -9.88 -9.16 -21.60
N LEU A 44 -8.65 -8.70 -21.82
CA LEU A 44 -7.80 -8.22 -20.74
C LEU A 44 -8.44 -7.01 -20.01
N GLN A 45 -9.00 -6.06 -20.77
CA GLN A 45 -9.72 -4.92 -20.23
C GLN A 45 -10.94 -5.35 -19.39
N ASP A 46 -11.76 -6.26 -19.91
CA ASP A 46 -12.95 -6.77 -19.21
C ASP A 46 -12.58 -7.51 -17.92
N ASN A 47 -11.50 -8.30 -17.95
CA ASN A 47 -10.96 -8.99 -16.77
C ASN A 47 -10.45 -8.00 -15.71
N ILE A 48 -9.68 -6.98 -16.11
CA ILE A 48 -9.22 -5.93 -15.20
C ILE A 48 -10.41 -5.20 -14.57
N LEU A 49 -11.41 -4.83 -15.37
CA LEU A 49 -12.62 -4.17 -14.85
C LEU A 49 -13.41 -5.07 -13.90
N SER A 50 -13.37 -6.39 -14.10
CA SER A 50 -14.02 -7.35 -13.20
C SER A 50 -13.42 -7.36 -11.79
N LEU A 51 -12.11 -7.08 -11.64
CA LEU A 51 -11.44 -6.97 -10.34
C LEU A 51 -12.02 -5.88 -9.43
N PHE A 52 -12.68 -4.88 -10.01
CA PHE A 52 -13.26 -3.75 -9.30
C PHE A 52 -14.78 -3.86 -9.10
N LYS A 53 -15.39 -4.95 -9.60
CA LYS A 53 -16.81 -5.23 -9.33
C LYS A 53 -16.91 -5.81 -7.93
N GLN A 54 -17.66 -5.15 -7.05
CA GLN A 54 -17.81 -5.61 -5.65
C GLN A 54 -18.49 -6.99 -5.59
N GLY A 55 -17.74 -8.01 -5.21
CA GLY A 55 -18.20 -9.37 -4.94
C GLY A 55 -18.27 -9.73 -3.45
N ARG A 56 -18.92 -10.85 -3.13
CA ARG A 56 -18.87 -11.45 -1.78
C ARG A 56 -17.65 -12.38 -1.69
N GLY A 57 -16.85 -12.23 -0.63
CA GLY A 57 -15.73 -13.13 -0.33
C GLY A 57 -14.35 -12.61 -0.75
N GLU A 58 -14.24 -11.34 -1.13
CA GLU A 58 -12.97 -10.72 -1.51
C GLU A 58 -12.06 -10.45 -0.30
N VAL A 59 -10.74 -10.53 -0.53
CA VAL A 59 -9.73 -10.07 0.43
C VAL A 59 -9.66 -8.56 0.38
N THR A 60 -9.96 -7.89 1.49
CA THR A 60 -9.85 -6.43 1.59
C THR A 60 -8.44 -6.04 2.03
N LEU A 61 -7.73 -5.31 1.17
CA LEU A 61 -6.50 -4.60 1.54
C LEU A 61 -6.86 -3.17 1.95
N SER A 62 -6.36 -2.74 3.10
CA SER A 62 -6.66 -1.42 3.65
C SER A 62 -5.52 -0.93 4.54
N THR A 63 -5.43 0.37 4.72
CA THR A 63 -4.57 0.95 5.78
C THR A 63 -5.28 0.84 7.12
N ILE A 64 -4.52 0.87 8.23
CA ILE A 64 -5.08 0.82 9.59
C ILE A 64 -6.12 1.94 9.79
N HIS A 65 -5.82 3.15 9.29
CA HIS A 65 -6.72 4.29 9.32
C HIS A 65 -8.07 4.01 8.65
N LYS A 66 -8.06 3.47 7.43
CA LYS A 66 -9.28 3.14 6.67
C LYS A 66 -10.04 1.96 7.27
N ALA A 67 -9.36 1.07 7.99
CA ALA A 67 -9.96 -0.07 8.67
C ALA A 67 -10.64 0.29 10.01
N LYS A 68 -10.53 1.54 10.49
CA LYS A 68 -11.19 1.97 11.73
C LYS A 68 -12.71 1.80 11.62
N GLY A 69 -13.30 1.11 12.59
CA GLY A 69 -14.73 0.77 12.60
C GLY A 69 -15.12 -0.42 11.72
N ILE A 70 -14.20 -0.93 10.91
CA ILE A 70 -14.36 -2.17 10.14
C ILE A 70 -13.69 -3.29 10.94
N GLU A 71 -14.30 -4.48 10.94
CA GLU A 71 -13.77 -5.64 11.65
C GLU A 71 -14.00 -6.91 10.82
N SER A 72 -13.05 -7.83 10.86
CA SER A 72 -13.06 -9.07 10.09
C SER A 72 -12.76 -10.28 10.96
N ASN A 73 -13.31 -11.44 10.61
CA ASN A 73 -13.03 -12.69 11.35
C ASN A 73 -11.54 -13.05 11.34
N ARG A 74 -10.87 -12.80 10.22
CA ARG A 74 -9.43 -13.04 10.04
C ARG A 74 -8.78 -11.75 9.55
N VAL A 75 -7.69 -11.33 10.20
CA VAL A 75 -6.91 -10.15 9.82
C VAL A 75 -5.44 -10.53 9.75
N PHE A 76 -4.74 -10.03 8.73
CA PHE A 76 -3.30 -10.07 8.61
C PHE A 76 -2.77 -8.65 8.80
N LEU A 77 -2.04 -8.41 9.89
CA LEU A 77 -1.40 -7.13 10.17
C LEU A 77 0.03 -7.18 9.63
N LEU A 78 0.27 -6.44 8.55
CA LEU A 78 1.58 -6.34 7.90
C LEU A 78 2.50 -5.36 8.65
N LEU A 79 3.81 -5.64 8.61
CA LEU A 79 4.87 -4.84 9.25
C LEU A 79 4.65 -4.68 10.76
N SER A 80 4.14 -5.71 11.42
CA SER A 80 3.81 -5.68 12.85
C SER A 80 5.02 -5.43 13.75
N ASP A 81 6.22 -5.81 13.30
CA ASP A 81 7.49 -5.57 13.97
C ASP A 81 7.96 -4.10 13.93
N GLN A 82 7.38 -3.30 13.03
CA GLN A 82 7.70 -1.88 12.88
C GLN A 82 6.72 -0.98 13.63
N MET A 83 5.72 -1.55 14.30
CA MET A 83 4.70 -0.80 15.04
C MET A 83 5.05 -0.65 16.54
N PRO A 84 4.79 0.51 17.17
CA PRO A 84 4.32 1.76 16.56
C PRO A 84 5.37 2.37 15.63
N PHE A 85 4.95 2.95 14.51
CA PHE A 85 5.91 3.59 13.62
C PHE A 85 6.52 4.80 14.32
N SER A 86 7.84 4.95 14.18
CA SER A 86 8.58 6.06 14.77
C SER A 86 9.46 6.72 13.71
N TRP A 87 9.58 8.03 13.79
CA TRP A 87 10.45 8.82 12.94
C TRP A 87 11.10 9.95 13.73
N GLU A 88 12.14 10.55 13.15
CA GLU A 88 12.90 11.61 13.80
C GLU A 88 12.03 12.85 14.07
N ASN A 89 12.22 13.50 15.22
CA ASN A 89 11.49 14.70 15.63
C ASN A 89 9.97 14.52 15.86
N MET A 90 9.51 13.29 16.09
CA MET A 90 8.12 12.98 16.42
C MET A 90 7.71 13.60 17.77
N ARG A 91 6.63 14.38 17.77
CA ARG A 91 6.07 15.01 18.97
C ARG A 91 5.35 13.97 19.84
N ASP A 92 5.20 14.26 21.12
CA ASP A 92 4.60 13.28 22.04
C ASP A 92 3.15 12.94 21.70
N TRP A 93 2.38 13.90 21.19
CA TRP A 93 1.02 13.62 20.71
C TRP A 93 1.01 12.73 19.46
N GLU A 94 2.04 12.79 18.61
CA GLU A 94 2.16 11.92 17.45
C GLU A 94 2.46 10.49 17.90
N LYS A 95 3.33 10.32 18.90
CA LYS A 95 3.62 9.00 19.51
C LYS A 95 2.35 8.38 20.09
N GLU A 96 1.55 9.18 20.79
CA GLU A 96 0.26 8.74 21.31
C GLU A 96 -0.70 8.33 20.19
N GLN A 97 -0.75 9.08 19.08
CA GLN A 97 -1.54 8.71 17.92
C GLN A 97 -1.11 7.37 17.30
N GLU A 98 0.19 7.10 17.19
CA GLU A 98 0.69 5.82 16.68
C GLU A 98 0.41 4.64 17.62
N LEU A 99 0.46 4.86 18.94
CA LEU A 99 0.01 3.86 19.92
C LEU A 99 -1.49 3.57 19.77
N ASN A 100 -2.31 4.60 19.60
CA ASN A 100 -3.74 4.45 19.34
C ASN A 100 -3.99 3.71 18.01
N LEU A 101 -3.18 3.98 16.98
CA LEU A 101 -3.25 3.28 15.71
C LEU A 101 -2.92 1.79 15.85
N THR A 102 -1.89 1.48 16.64
CA THR A 102 -1.49 0.12 16.99
C THR A 102 -2.64 -0.62 17.69
N TYR A 103 -3.27 0.03 18.67
CA TYR A 103 -4.45 -0.52 19.34
C TYR A 103 -5.61 -0.78 18.36
N VAL A 104 -5.90 0.16 17.46
CA VAL A 104 -6.91 -0.04 16.41
C VAL A 104 -6.56 -1.26 15.56
N ALA A 105 -5.32 -1.38 15.08
CA ALA A 105 -4.88 -2.50 14.26
C ALA A 105 -5.07 -3.86 14.95
N LEU A 106 -4.63 -3.98 16.21
CA LEU A 106 -4.74 -5.21 17.00
C LEU A 106 -6.19 -5.62 17.27
N THR A 107 -7.11 -4.65 17.34
CA THR A 107 -8.53 -4.90 17.62
C THR A 107 -9.40 -5.11 16.36
N ARG A 108 -8.83 -5.09 15.15
CA ARG A 108 -9.62 -5.32 13.92
C ARG A 108 -10.06 -6.78 13.75
N ALA A 109 -9.37 -7.73 14.39
CA ALA A 109 -9.63 -9.16 14.25
C ALA A 109 -10.68 -9.65 15.25
N LYS A 110 -11.74 -10.31 14.77
CA LYS A 110 -12.77 -10.91 15.63
C LYS A 110 -12.41 -12.32 16.14
N LYS A 111 -11.68 -13.10 15.34
CA LYS A 111 -11.35 -14.49 15.67
C LYS A 111 -9.86 -14.78 15.63
N VAL A 112 -9.18 -14.41 14.53
CA VAL A 112 -7.76 -14.71 14.33
C VAL A 112 -7.03 -13.50 13.79
N LEU A 113 -5.94 -13.12 14.46
CA LEU A 113 -5.00 -12.11 14.02
C LEU A 113 -3.66 -12.78 13.68
N PHE A 114 -3.18 -12.55 12.46
CA PHE A 114 -1.83 -12.93 12.04
C PHE A 114 -0.94 -11.68 12.03
N LEU A 115 0.17 -11.74 12.76
CA LEU A 115 1.21 -10.72 12.74
C LEU A 115 2.25 -11.10 11.69
N VAL A 116 2.45 -10.24 10.70
CA VAL A 116 3.36 -10.49 9.58
C VAL A 116 4.48 -9.47 9.64
N ASN A 117 5.67 -9.95 10.01
CA ASN A 117 6.85 -9.12 10.16
C ASN A 117 7.51 -8.81 8.82
N THR A 118 8.34 -7.77 8.81
CA THR A 118 9.16 -7.38 7.67
C THR A 118 10.10 -8.53 7.26
N PRO A 119 10.17 -8.89 5.96
CA PRO A 119 11.13 -9.87 5.47
C PRO A 119 12.57 -9.45 5.78
N LYS A 120 13.39 -10.37 6.30
CA LYS A 120 14.78 -10.10 6.70
C LYS A 120 15.63 -9.49 5.57
N ASN A 121 15.46 -10.00 4.36
CA ASN A 121 16.16 -9.52 3.16
C ASN A 121 15.79 -8.07 2.77
N LEU A 122 14.61 -7.58 3.18
CA LEU A 122 14.23 -6.18 2.98
C LEU A 122 14.89 -5.27 4.02
N LEU A 123 15.00 -5.74 5.28
CA LEU A 123 15.70 -5.01 6.34
C LEU A 123 17.18 -4.81 6.01
N GLU A 124 17.85 -5.82 5.47
CA GLU A 124 19.25 -5.75 5.05
C GLU A 124 19.51 -4.74 3.91
N SER A 125 18.49 -4.41 3.12
CA SER A 125 18.60 -3.45 2.01
C SER A 125 18.34 -1.98 2.38
N LEU A 126 17.90 -1.74 3.62
CA LEU A 126 17.55 -0.41 4.15
C LEU A 126 18.62 0.18 5.09
N HIS A 127 19.71 -0.56 5.33
CA HIS A 127 20.89 -0.16 6.09
C HIS A 127 22.13 -0.14 5.19
#